data_AF-A0A5B0RYC7-F1
#
_entry.id   AF-A0A5B0RYC7-F1
#
_cell.length_a   1.000
_cell.length_b   1.000
_cell.length_c   1.000
_cell.angle_alpha   90.00
_cell.angle_beta   90.00
_cell.angle_gamma   90.00
#
_symmetry.space_group_name_H-M   'P 1'
#
loop_
_entity.id
_entity.type
_entity.pdbx_description
1 polymer ?
#
loop_
_entity_poly.entity_id
_entity_poly.type
_entity_poly.pdbx_seq_one_letter_code
_entity_poly.pdbx_strand_id
1 'polypeptide(L)'
;MSSPEIIYDDPSQYCKMYRASLSSNYIAISNLAPGTSTADVRLTFQEFGTIGHCFIASDRPSRALITFITPPDAGYQAESLDGAIADGQRISVKTIKEAELGGLALLRRIN
;
A
#
# COMPACT_ATOMS: atom_id res chain seq x y z
N MET A 1 -23.12 -29.89 29.18
CA MET A 1 -22.86 -29.80 27.73
C MET A 1 -21.44 -29.27 27.57
N SER A 2 -20.47 -30.16 27.36
CA SER A 2 -19.04 -29.81 27.24
C SER A 2 -18.76 -29.06 25.95
N SER A 3 -18.08 -27.92 26.05
CA SER A 3 -17.43 -27.27 24.92
C SER A 3 -16.22 -28.12 24.48
N PRO A 4 -16.04 -28.42 23.18
CA PRO A 4 -14.90 -29.20 22.73
C PRO A 4 -13.61 -28.39 22.81
N GLU A 5 -12.53 -29.10 23.15
CA GLU A 5 -11.16 -28.61 23.23
C GLU A 5 -10.60 -28.44 21.81
N ILE A 6 -10.34 -27.20 21.40
CA ILE A 6 -9.78 -26.91 20.08
C ILE A 6 -8.27 -27.19 20.17
N ILE A 7 -7.88 -28.36 19.68
CA ILE A 7 -6.47 -28.73 19.48
C ILE A 7 -5.99 -27.99 18.23
N TYR A 8 -5.18 -26.94 18.41
CA TYR A 8 -4.57 -26.18 17.31
C TYR A 8 -3.25 -26.85 16.91
N ASP A 9 -3.23 -27.53 15.76
CA ASP A 9 -2.10 -28.38 15.33
C ASP A 9 -1.09 -27.71 14.38
N ASP A 10 -1.32 -26.47 13.91
CA ASP A 10 -0.36 -25.82 13.01
C ASP A 10 -0.37 -24.28 13.12
N PRO A 11 0.69 -23.64 13.66
CA PRO A 11 0.77 -22.17 13.75
C PRO A 11 0.99 -21.49 12.39
N SER A 12 1.33 -22.23 11.34
CA SER A 12 1.68 -21.68 10.03
C SER A 12 0.44 -21.43 9.15
N GLN A 13 -0.63 -22.18 9.37
CA GLN A 13 -1.89 -22.03 8.61
C GLN A 13 -2.73 -20.83 9.09
N TYR A 14 -2.67 -20.48 10.37
CA TYR A 14 -3.41 -19.32 10.90
C TYR A 14 -2.91 -17.99 10.32
N CYS A 15 -1.60 -17.85 10.14
CA CYS A 15 -1.02 -16.63 9.56
C CYS A 15 -1.47 -16.37 8.12
N LYS A 16 -1.88 -17.41 7.37
CA LYS A 16 -2.40 -17.25 6.01
C LYS A 16 -3.90 -16.92 5.99
N MET A 17 -4.69 -17.48 6.91
CA MET A 17 -6.14 -17.24 6.98
C MET A 17 -6.51 -15.90 7.65
N TYR A 18 -5.70 -15.39 8.59
CA TYR A 18 -5.95 -14.08 9.21
C TYR A 18 -5.45 -12.88 8.38
N ARG A 19 -4.93 -13.12 7.18
CA ARG A 19 -4.68 -12.05 6.18
C ARG A 19 -5.92 -11.72 5.33
N ALA A 20 -7.05 -12.37 5.56
CA ALA A 20 -8.26 -12.27 4.74
C ALA A 20 -9.08 -10.96 4.91
N SER A 21 -8.61 -9.95 5.65
CA SER A 21 -9.37 -8.70 5.87
C SER A 21 -8.55 -7.41 5.81
N LEU A 22 -7.30 -7.48 5.37
CA LEU A 22 -6.49 -6.30 5.14
C LEU A 22 -6.37 -6.08 3.64
N SER A 23 -7.40 -5.49 3.04
CA SER A 23 -7.31 -4.93 1.69
C SER A 23 -6.91 -3.46 1.82
N SER A 24 -5.63 -3.14 1.62
CA SER A 24 -5.16 -1.75 1.58
C SER A 24 -4.95 -1.32 0.14
N ASN A 25 -5.76 -0.36 -0.30
CA ASN A 25 -5.64 0.31 -1.59
C ASN A 25 -4.75 1.55 -1.56
N TYR A 26 -4.15 1.84 -0.41
CA TYR A 26 -3.37 3.04 -0.21
C TYR A 26 -1.95 2.66 0.12
N ILE A 27 -1.01 3.34 -0.53
CA ILE A 27 0.41 3.22 -0.22
C ILE A 27 1.04 4.58 -0.02
N ALA A 28 1.96 4.63 0.94
CA ALA A 28 2.85 5.74 1.18
C ALA A 28 4.25 5.33 0.72
N ILE A 29 4.85 6.17 -0.12
CA ILE A 29 6.19 5.99 -0.64
C ILE A 29 7.05 7.09 -0.06
N SER A 30 8.20 6.73 0.48
CA SER A 30 9.18 7.64 1.05
C SER A 30 10.53 7.45 0.40
N ASN A 31 11.39 8.47 0.53
CA ASN A 31 12.74 8.48 -0.02
C ASN A 31 12.74 8.36 -1.55
N LEU A 32 11.84 9.10 -2.20
CA LEU A 32 11.83 9.25 -3.65
C LEU A 32 12.97 10.17 -4.08
N ALA A 33 13.53 9.88 -5.25
CA ALA A 33 14.60 10.67 -5.81
C ALA A 33 14.13 12.11 -6.10
N PRO A 34 15.01 13.11 -5.91
CA PRO A 34 14.68 14.49 -6.24
C PRO A 34 14.48 14.61 -7.75
N GLY A 35 13.26 14.95 -8.16
CA GLY A 35 12.87 15.05 -9.57
C GLY A 35 11.91 13.96 -10.02
N THR A 36 11.65 12.92 -9.21
CA THR A 36 10.63 11.92 -9.52
C THR A 36 9.26 12.59 -9.64
N SER A 37 8.62 12.43 -10.81
CA SER A 37 7.33 13.00 -11.10
C SER A 37 6.18 12.04 -10.77
N THR A 38 4.96 12.56 -10.72
CA THR A 38 3.75 11.73 -10.54
C THR A 38 3.60 10.73 -11.69
N ALA A 39 4.07 11.07 -12.89
CA ALA A 39 4.03 10.19 -14.06
C ALA A 39 4.93 8.97 -13.86
N ASP A 40 6.16 9.16 -13.36
CA ASP A 40 7.13 8.08 -13.12
C ASP A 40 6.60 7.12 -12.05
N VAL A 41 6.13 7.68 -10.93
CA VAL A 41 5.51 6.89 -9.86
C VAL A 41 4.31 6.11 -10.42
N ARG A 42 3.44 6.75 -11.19
CA ARG A 42 2.28 6.06 -11.77
C ARG A 42 2.70 4.92 -12.70
N LEU A 43 3.73 5.13 -13.53
CA LEU A 43 4.22 4.13 -14.47
C LEU A 43 4.82 2.92 -13.77
N THR A 44 5.50 3.11 -12.64
CA THR A 44 6.03 2.03 -11.81
C THR A 44 4.92 1.25 -11.11
N PHE A 45 3.92 1.94 -10.56
CA PHE A 45 2.89 1.30 -9.73
C PHE A 45 1.65 0.83 -10.50
N GLN A 46 1.46 1.23 -11.76
CA GLN A 46 0.32 0.79 -12.59
C GLN A 46 0.33 -0.73 -12.86
N GLU A 47 1.50 -1.38 -12.73
CA GLU A 47 1.63 -2.83 -12.91
C GLU A 47 0.83 -3.62 -11.86
N PHE A 48 0.71 -3.08 -10.64
CA PHE A 48 -0.02 -3.73 -9.54
C PHE A 48 -1.52 -3.49 -9.60
N GLY A 49 -1.96 -2.43 -10.28
CA GLY A 49 -3.37 -2.07 -10.35
C GLY A 49 -3.66 -0.70 -10.96
N THR A 50 -4.95 -0.45 -11.16
CA THR A 50 -5.48 0.82 -11.64
C THR A 50 -5.30 1.89 -10.57
N ILE A 51 -4.42 2.85 -10.84
CA ILE A 51 -4.20 4.01 -9.97
C ILE A 51 -5.29 5.06 -10.24
N GLY A 52 -6.04 5.40 -9.20
CA GLY A 52 -7.02 6.49 -9.22
C GLY A 52 -6.38 7.84 -8.93
N HIS A 53 -5.73 7.95 -7.77
CA HIS A 53 -5.10 9.19 -7.35
C HIS A 53 -3.63 8.97 -6.99
N CYS A 54 -2.78 9.90 -7.39
CA CYS A 54 -1.38 9.95 -7.02
C CYS A 54 -1.07 11.37 -6.55
N PHE A 55 -0.52 11.48 -5.36
CA PHE A 55 -0.13 12.73 -4.75
C PHE A 55 1.36 12.67 -4.42
N ILE A 56 2.13 13.67 -4.85
CA ILE A 56 3.53 13.81 -4.44
C ILE A 56 3.62 15.03 -3.53
N ALA A 57 4.06 14.80 -2.29
CA ALA A 57 4.43 15.86 -1.39
C ALA A 57 5.76 16.45 -1.84
N SER A 58 5.79 17.76 -2.07
CA SER A 58 7.00 18.51 -2.43
C SER A 58 7.96 18.74 -1.25
N ASP A 59 7.73 18.05 -0.13
CA ASP A 59 8.59 18.12 1.04
C ASP A 59 9.92 17.37 0.78
N ARG A 60 10.99 17.72 1.52
CA ARG A 60 12.27 16.98 1.47
C ARG A 60 12.44 16.21 2.78
N PRO A 61 12.52 14.87 2.77
CA PRO A 61 12.58 13.97 1.61
C PRO A 61 11.24 13.82 0.88
N SER A 62 11.31 13.68 -0.46
CA SER A 62 10.11 13.55 -1.30
C SER A 62 9.33 12.30 -0.95
N ARG A 63 8.03 12.50 -0.68
CA ARG A 63 7.07 11.45 -0.35
C ARG A 63 5.97 11.42 -1.38
N ALA A 64 5.47 10.25 -1.71
CA ALA A 64 4.29 10.09 -2.54
C ALA A 64 3.23 9.27 -1.82
N LEU A 65 2.00 9.49 -2.20
CA LEU A 65 0.85 8.74 -1.75
C LEU A 65 0.05 8.31 -2.98
N ILE A 66 -0.24 7.03 -3.08
CA ILE A 66 -1.01 6.46 -4.19
C ILE A 66 -2.26 5.81 -3.64
N THR A 67 -3.37 6.05 -4.34
CA THR A 67 -4.66 5.39 -4.14
C THR A 67 -4.97 4.54 -5.37
N PHE A 68 -5.08 3.24 -5.15
CA PHE A 68 -5.56 2.29 -6.14
C PHE A 68 -7.09 2.19 -6.13
N ILE A 69 -7.67 2.02 -7.32
CA ILE A 69 -9.10 1.75 -7.49
C ILE A 69 -9.33 0.24 -7.47
N THR A 70 -8.49 -0.51 -8.18
CA THR A 70 -8.57 -1.98 -8.34
C THR A 70 -7.19 -2.57 -8.64
N PRO A 71 -6.87 -3.80 -8.21
CA PRO A 71 -7.62 -4.64 -7.27
C PRO A 71 -7.50 -4.16 -5.81
N PRO A 72 -8.38 -4.62 -4.88
CA PRO A 72 -8.39 -4.24 -3.47
C PRO A 72 -7.09 -4.55 -2.68
N ASP A 73 -6.25 -5.43 -3.23
CA ASP A 73 -4.97 -5.86 -2.64
C ASP A 73 -3.75 -5.18 -3.30
N ALA A 74 -3.97 -4.19 -4.18
CA ALA A 74 -2.90 -3.52 -4.91
C ALA A 74 -1.85 -2.90 -4.00
N GLY A 75 -2.24 -2.36 -2.83
CA GLY A 75 -1.26 -1.81 -1.90
C GLY A 75 -0.34 -2.86 -1.29
N TYR A 76 -0.86 -4.05 -0.97
CA TYR A 76 -0.03 -5.15 -0.49
C TYR A 76 0.92 -5.68 -1.56
N GLN A 77 0.48 -5.71 -2.81
CA GLN A 77 1.35 -6.06 -3.92
C GLN A 77 2.46 -5.01 -4.10
N ALA A 78 2.11 -3.72 -4.02
CA ALA A 78 3.07 -2.63 -4.10
C ALA A 78 4.07 -2.59 -2.94
N GLU A 79 3.73 -3.13 -1.76
CA GLU A 79 4.67 -3.31 -0.64
C GLU A 79 5.85 -4.23 -1.01
N SER A 80 5.71 -5.08 -2.03
CA SER A 80 6.84 -5.86 -2.56
C SER A 80 7.96 -5.01 -3.16
N LEU A 81 7.69 -3.72 -3.47
CA LEU A 81 8.70 -2.75 -3.90
C LEU A 81 9.35 -1.99 -2.73
N ASP A 82 9.01 -2.30 -1.47
CA ASP A 82 9.73 -1.73 -0.33
C ASP A 82 11.21 -2.12 -0.36
N GLY A 83 12.09 -1.14 -0.30
CA GLY A 83 13.53 -1.33 -0.41
C GLY A 83 14.06 -1.44 -1.84
N ALA A 84 13.19 -1.34 -2.86
CA ALA A 84 13.63 -1.28 -4.26
C ALA A 84 14.51 -0.04 -4.51
N ILE A 85 15.42 -0.14 -5.48
CA ILE A 85 16.29 0.98 -5.87
C ILE A 85 15.66 1.66 -7.08
N ALA A 86 15.15 2.88 -6.88
CA ALA A 86 14.70 3.77 -7.95
C ALA A 86 15.66 4.96 -8.05
N ASP A 87 16.21 5.21 -9.25
CA ASP A 87 17.14 6.32 -9.52
C ASP A 87 18.34 6.40 -8.55
N GLY A 88 18.83 5.24 -8.10
CA GLY A 88 19.94 5.14 -7.14
C GLY A 88 19.56 5.40 -5.68
N GLN A 89 18.28 5.65 -5.37
CA GLN A 89 17.76 5.73 -4.00
C GLN A 89 16.92 4.51 -3.64
N ARG A 90 17.05 4.03 -2.40
CA ARG A 90 16.17 2.98 -1.87
C ARG A 90 14.84 3.59 -1.49
N ILE A 91 13.80 3.29 -2.24
CA ILE A 91 12.45 3.72 -1.89
C ILE A 91 11.93 2.87 -0.74
N SER A 92 11.10 3.46 0.13
CA SER A 92 10.34 2.69 1.11
C SER A 92 8.86 2.80 0.77
N VAL A 93 8.19 1.66 0.64
CA VAL A 93 6.78 1.54 0.29
C VAL A 93 6.07 0.89 1.46
N LYS A 94 5.07 1.59 2.00
CA LYS A 94 4.26 1.07 3.10
C LYS A 94 2.80 1.13 2.76
N THR A 95 2.10 0.06 3.05
CA THR A 95 0.64 0.06 3.03
C THR A 95 0.10 0.96 4.15
N ILE A 96 -0.86 1.79 3.82
CA ILE A 96 -1.58 2.65 4.77
C ILE A 96 -3.04 2.23 4.81
N LYS A 97 -3.64 2.31 5.99
CA LYS A 97 -5.07 2.12 6.17
C LYS A 97 -5.80 3.41 5.82
N GLU A 98 -7.01 3.27 5.29
CA GLU A 98 -7.88 4.43 4.99
C GLU A 98 -8.06 5.36 6.19
N ALA A 99 -8.13 4.80 7.41
CA ALA A 99 -8.23 5.57 8.65
C ALA A 99 -7.03 6.50 8.90
N GLU A 100 -5.84 6.15 8.41
CA GLU A 100 -4.61 6.93 8.59
C GLU A 100 -4.46 8.06 7.55
N LEU A 101 -5.23 8.01 6.45
CA LEU A 101 -5.29 9.10 5.47
C LEU A 101 -6.03 10.34 5.98
N GLY A 102 -6.81 10.22 7.05
CA GLY A 102 -7.60 11.32 7.61
C GLY A 102 -8.47 11.99 6.54
N GLY A 103 -8.29 13.29 6.33
CA GLY A 103 -9.03 14.07 5.33
C GLY A 103 -8.84 13.60 3.88
N LEU A 104 -7.75 12.89 3.58
CA LEU A 104 -7.49 12.37 2.22
C LEU A 104 -8.38 11.17 1.87
N ALA A 105 -8.98 10.49 2.85
CA ALA A 105 -9.97 9.44 2.60
C ALA A 105 -11.23 9.98 1.89
N LEU A 106 -11.50 11.29 2.01
CA LEU A 106 -12.63 11.94 1.33
C LEU A 106 -12.47 11.97 -0.20
N LEU A 107 -11.26 11.79 -0.72
CA LEU A 107 -11.01 11.79 -2.17
C LEU A 107 -11.72 10.64 -2.89
N ARG A 108 -11.90 9.47 -2.24
CA ARG A 108 -12.72 8.37 -2.81
C ARG A 108 -14.21 8.71 -2.95
N ARG A 109 -14.67 9.75 -2.26
CA ARG A 109 -16.10 10.11 -2.17
C ARG A 109 -16.49 11.18 -3.16
N ILE A 110 -15.53 11.77 -3.87
CA ILE A 110 -15.75 12.72 -4.95
C ILE A 110 -15.59 11.91 -6.25
N ASN A 111 -16.70 11.42 -6.77
CA ASN A 111 -16.78 10.73 -8.05
C ASN A 111 -17.59 11.59 -9.03
#